data_AF-A0A974DE82-F1
#
_entry.id   AF-A0A974DE82-F1
#
_cell.length_a   1.000
_cell.length_b   1.000
_cell.length_c   1.000
_cell.angle_alpha   90.00
_cell.angle_beta   90.00
_cell.angle_gamma   90.00
#
_symmetry.space_group_name_H-M   'P 1'
#
loop_
_entity.id
_entity.type
_entity.pdbx_description
1 polymer ?
#
loop_
_entity_poly.entity_id
_entity_poly.type
_entity_poly.pdbx_seq_one_letter_code
_entity_poly.pdbx_strand_id
1 'polypeptide(L)'
;MIKCPCGKVYVGQTCRQIKARIKEHRGDIKNCKANTYTDTPVSRHLNQNRYMSQLKWLVLEVIQLPQRGGDSKKILLQKEALWIKKLCALVPEGLNDQWSIACFL
;
A
#
# COMPACT_ATOMS: atom_id res chain seq x y z
N MET A 1 0.26 -5.88 -1.15
CA MET A 1 -0.08 -5.19 -2.41
C MET A 1 -1.58 -5.26 -2.66
N ILE A 2 -2.15 -4.17 -3.16
CA ILE A 2 -3.52 -4.09 -3.69
C ILE A 2 -3.44 -3.97 -5.22
N LYS A 3 -4.29 -4.72 -5.92
CA LYS A 3 -4.40 -4.71 -7.39
C LYS A 3 -5.72 -4.08 -7.81
N CYS A 4 -5.66 -3.14 -8.74
CA CYS A 4 -6.82 -2.56 -9.41
C CYS A 4 -7.16 -3.36 -10.68
N PRO A 5 -8.45 -3.47 -11.07
CA PRO A 5 -8.83 -4.08 -12.35
C PRO A 5 -8.16 -3.45 -13.59
N CYS A 6 -7.79 -2.17 -13.54
CA CYS A 6 -7.09 -1.48 -14.62
C CYS A 6 -5.59 -1.83 -14.74
N GLY A 7 -5.09 -2.78 -13.95
CA GLY A 7 -3.69 -3.22 -13.98
C GLY A 7 -2.77 -2.47 -13.01
N LYS A 8 -3.16 -1.28 -12.53
CA LYS A 8 -2.37 -0.50 -11.56
C LYS A 8 -2.32 -1.18 -10.20
N VAL A 9 -1.21 -0.97 -9.50
CA VAL A 9 -0.95 -1.58 -8.19
C VAL A 9 -0.59 -0.54 -7.13
N TYR A 10 -0.97 -0.84 -5.88
CA TYR A 10 -0.55 -0.14 -4.68
C TYR A 10 0.28 -1.07 -3.79
N VAL A 11 1.44 -0.60 -3.37
CA VAL A 11 2.31 -1.29 -2.40
C VAL A 11 2.25 -0.54 -1.08
N GLY A 12 2.09 -1.28 0.00
CA GLY A 12 2.10 -0.76 1.36
C GLY A 12 2.73 -1.80 2.29
N GLN A 13 3.30 -1.35 3.40
CA GLN A 13 3.77 -2.21 4.49
C GLN A 13 2.81 -2.22 5.69
N THR A 14 2.88 -3.27 6.51
CA THR A 14 2.27 -3.29 7.85
C THR A 14 3.00 -4.24 8.77
N CYS A 15 3.13 -3.86 10.05
CA CYS A 15 3.51 -4.77 11.13
C CYS A 15 2.29 -5.40 11.84
N ARG A 16 1.07 -4.92 11.53
CA ARG A 16 -0.17 -5.43 12.09
C ARG A 16 -0.65 -6.64 11.28
N GLN A 17 -1.67 -7.33 11.79
CA GLN A 17 -2.29 -8.43 11.06
C GLN A 17 -2.82 -7.95 9.70
N ILE A 18 -2.44 -8.65 8.62
CA ILE A 18 -2.78 -8.26 7.25
C ILE A 18 -4.30 -8.09 7.06
N LYS A 19 -5.12 -8.96 7.66
CA LYS A 19 -6.58 -8.88 7.56
C LYS A 19 -7.15 -7.58 8.15
N ALA A 20 -6.57 -7.09 9.24
CA ALA A 20 -6.96 -5.80 9.81
C ALA A 20 -6.62 -4.65 8.86
N ARG A 21 -5.42 -4.66 8.26
CA ARG A 21 -5.02 -3.62 7.30
C ARG A 21 -5.88 -3.62 6.04
N ILE A 22 -6.27 -4.79 5.53
CA ILE A 22 -7.21 -4.90 4.40
C ILE A 22 -8.61 -4.39 4.78
N LYS A 23 -9.07 -4.64 6.00
CA LYS A 23 -10.35 -4.12 6.49
C LYS A 23 -10.35 -2.58 6.53
N GLU A 24 -9.26 -1.96 6.97
CA GLU A 24 -9.08 -0.50 6.95
C GLU A 24 -9.17 0.04 5.52
N HIS A 25 -8.40 -0.51 4.58
CA HIS A 25 -8.48 -0.10 3.17
C HIS A 25 -9.91 -0.21 2.60
N ARG A 26 -10.65 -1.28 2.92
CA ARG A 26 -12.06 -1.41 2.53
C ARG A 26 -12.95 -0.33 3.14
N GLY A 27 -12.69 0.04 4.40
CA GLY A 27 -13.36 1.15 5.07
C GLY A 27 -13.10 2.48 4.37
N ASP A 28 -11.84 2.77 4.05
CA ASP A 28 -11.45 4.00 3.35
C ASP A 28 -12.09 4.09 1.95
N ILE A 29 -12.14 2.97 1.21
CA ILE A 29 -12.81 2.90 -0.10
C ILE A 29 -14.32 3.17 0.04
N LYS A 30 -14.98 2.53 1.01
CA LYS A 30 -16.42 2.67 1.21
C LYS A 30 -16.80 4.10 1.63
N ASN A 31 -15.96 4.73 2.45
CA ASN A 31 -16.22 6.06 3.02
C ASN A 31 -15.35 7.14 2.37
N CYS A 32 -14.93 6.94 1.13
CA CYS A 32 -14.02 7.84 0.43
C CYS A 32 -14.63 9.24 0.29
N LYS A 33 -13.95 10.24 0.86
CA LYS A 33 -14.35 11.64 0.78
C LYS A 33 -13.12 12.50 0.57
N ALA A 34 -13.15 13.35 -0.46
CA ALA A 34 -12.03 14.23 -0.80
C ALA A 34 -11.59 15.08 0.40
N ASN A 35 -10.27 15.30 0.53
CA ASN A 35 -9.66 16.09 1.61
C ASN A 35 -9.95 15.56 3.04
N THR A 36 -10.11 14.25 3.20
CA THR A 36 -10.24 13.60 4.51
C THR A 36 -9.23 12.47 4.65
N TYR A 37 -9.13 11.87 5.84
CA TYR A 37 -8.23 10.74 6.07
C TYR A 37 -8.58 9.50 5.20
N THR A 38 -9.83 9.40 4.72
CA THR A 38 -10.24 8.34 3.80
C THR A 38 -9.89 8.65 2.35
N ASP A 39 -9.31 9.82 2.05
CA ASP A 39 -8.80 10.21 0.72
C ASP A 39 -7.40 9.64 0.46
N THR A 40 -7.28 8.32 0.60
CA THR A 40 -6.06 7.59 0.28
C THR A 40 -5.91 7.41 -1.23
N PRO A 41 -4.69 7.19 -1.75
CA PRO A 41 -4.50 6.96 -3.19
C PRO A 41 -5.35 5.80 -3.74
N VAL A 42 -5.50 4.73 -2.94
CA VAL A 42 -6.30 3.54 -3.30
C VAL A 42 -7.79 3.87 -3.34
N SER A 43 -8.33 4.49 -2.28
CA SER A 43 -9.76 4.79 -2.18
C SER A 43 -10.19 5.82 -3.21
N ARG A 44 -9.39 6.86 -3.42
CA ARG A 44 -9.58 7.88 -4.46
C ARG A 44 -9.67 7.25 -5.85
N HIS A 45 -8.66 6.45 -6.22
CA HIS A 45 -8.61 5.81 -7.53
C HIS A 45 -9.78 4.85 -7.77
N LEU A 46 -10.08 3.97 -6.80
CA LEU A 46 -11.17 3.00 -6.93
C LEU A 46 -12.55 3.66 -6.97
N ASN A 47 -12.75 4.78 -6.27
CA ASN A 47 -14.00 5.56 -6.35
C ASN A 47 -14.16 6.20 -7.72
N GLN A 48 -13.13 6.91 -8.20
CA GLN A 48 -13.16 7.62 -9.49
C GLN A 48 -13.44 6.66 -10.65
N ASN A 49 -12.90 5.44 -10.60
CA ASN A 49 -13.06 4.43 -11.64
C ASN A 49 -14.23 3.44 -11.39
N ARG A 50 -15.06 3.66 -10.36
CA ARG A 50 -16.20 2.80 -10.01
C ARG A 50 -15.84 1.32 -9.75
N TYR A 51 -14.65 1.06 -9.22
CA TYR A 51 -14.12 -0.29 -8.91
C TYR A 51 -14.19 -0.67 -7.43
N MET A 52 -15.04 -0.01 -6.63
CA MET A 52 -15.08 -0.14 -5.17
C MET A 52 -15.27 -1.59 -4.66
N SER A 53 -16.00 -2.43 -5.38
CA SER A 53 -16.25 -3.83 -5.02
C SER A 53 -15.18 -4.82 -5.50
N GLN A 54 -14.21 -4.37 -6.31
CA GLN A 54 -13.26 -5.23 -7.02
C GLN A 54 -11.86 -5.26 -6.38
N LEU A 55 -11.76 -4.94 -5.08
CA LEU A 55 -10.49 -4.92 -4.36
C LEU A 55 -9.85 -6.31 -4.29
N LYS A 56 -8.74 -6.49 -5.01
CA LYS A 56 -7.88 -7.68 -4.91
C LYS A 56 -6.60 -7.34 -4.16
N TRP A 57 -6.10 -8.25 -3.34
CA TRP A 57 -4.86 -8.05 -2.58
C TRP A 57 -4.04 -9.33 -2.51
N LEU A 58 -2.74 -9.18 -2.30
CA LEU A 58 -1.81 -10.28 -2.04
C LEU A 58 -0.64 -9.82 -1.17
N VAL A 59 -0.05 -10.76 -0.43
CA VAL A 59 1.17 -10.56 0.35
C VAL A 59 2.36 -10.73 -0.60
N LEU A 60 3.25 -9.72 -0.67
CA LEU A 60 4.45 -9.77 -1.49
C LEU A 60 5.60 -10.48 -0.78
N GLU A 61 5.80 -10.15 0.50
CA GLU A 61 6.90 -10.66 1.29
C GLU A 61 6.50 -10.63 2.77
N VAL A 62 6.85 -11.68 3.52
CA VAL A 62 6.74 -11.72 4.98
C VAL A 62 8.15 -11.53 5.53
N ILE A 63 8.39 -10.40 6.19
CA ILE A 63 9.71 -10.09 6.75
C ILE A 63 9.83 -10.75 8.12
N GLN A 64 10.84 -11.61 8.27
CA GLN A 64 11.27 -12.07 9.60
C GLN A 64 12.06 -10.95 10.26
N LEU A 65 11.49 -10.39 11.33
CA LEU A 65 12.16 -9.33 12.09
C LEU A 65 13.27 -9.96 12.96
N PRO A 66 14.44 -9.32 13.06
CA PRO A 66 15.52 -9.82 13.90
C PRO A 66 15.08 -9.84 15.36
N GLN A 67 15.43 -10.92 16.08
CA GLN A 67 15.02 -11.14 17.47
C GLN A 67 15.60 -10.11 18.46
N ARG A 68 16.71 -9.43 18.12
CA ARG A 68 17.36 -8.41 18.97
C ARG A 68 17.93 -7.28 18.12
N GLY A 69 17.67 -6.03 18.53
CA GLY A 69 18.47 -4.85 18.16
C GLY A 69 18.35 -4.29 16.74
N GLY A 70 17.39 -4.73 15.92
CA GLY A 70 17.19 -4.21 14.56
C GLY A 70 16.04 -3.20 14.46
N ASP A 71 16.24 -2.13 13.67
CA ASP A 71 15.15 -1.20 13.31
C ASP A 71 14.21 -1.88 12.29
N SER A 72 13.21 -2.58 12.85
CA SER A 72 12.17 -3.27 12.10
C SER A 72 11.40 -2.34 11.16
N LYS A 73 11.25 -1.07 11.54
CA LYS A 73 10.57 -0.07 10.73
C LYS A 73 11.45 0.31 9.54
N LYS A 74 12.76 0.51 9.73
CA LYS A 74 13.71 0.76 8.64
C LYS A 74 13.67 -0.37 7.60
N ILE A 75 13.70 -1.64 8.04
CA ILE A 75 13.64 -2.80 7.13
C ILE A 75 12.33 -2.81 6.33
N LEU A 76 11.18 -2.60 7.00
CA LEU A 76 9.88 -2.56 6.32
C LEU A 76 9.81 -1.44 5.28
N LEU A 77 10.33 -0.24 5.61
CA LEU A 77 10.37 0.90 4.69
C LEU A 77 11.28 0.63 3.48
N GLN A 78 12.46 0.03 3.69
CA GLN A 78 13.37 -0.35 2.60
C GLN A 78 12.71 -1.37 1.67
N LYS A 79 12.05 -2.38 2.22
CA LYS A 79 11.36 -3.41 1.45
C LYS A 79 10.18 -2.84 0.68
N GLU A 80 9.38 -1.98 1.30
CA GLU A 80 8.29 -1.25 0.65
C GLU A 80 8.83 -0.43 -0.54
N ALA A 81 9.90 0.33 -0.36
CA ALA A 81 10.51 1.13 -1.41
C ALA A 81 11.01 0.26 -2.59
N LEU A 82 11.67 -0.86 -2.31
CA LEU A 82 12.11 -1.81 -3.34
C LEU A 82 10.93 -2.39 -4.13
N TRP A 83 9.84 -2.77 -3.46
CA TRP A 83 8.65 -3.30 -4.11
C TRP A 83 7.90 -2.25 -4.93
N ILE A 84 7.82 -1.01 -4.44
CA ILE A 84 7.25 0.11 -5.22
C ILE A 84 8.02 0.28 -6.54
N LYS A 85 9.36 0.30 -6.48
CA LYS A 85 10.21 0.40 -7.67
C LYS A 85 10.06 -0.80 -8.60
N LYS A 86 10.13 -2.02 -8.06
CA LYS A 86 10.09 -3.27 -8.84
C LYS A 86 8.77 -3.47 -9.58
N LEU A 87 7.68 -2.96 -9.05
CA LEU A 87 6.33 -3.12 -9.62
C LEU A 87 5.82 -1.87 -10.33
N CYS A 88 6.66 -0.84 -10.51
CA CYS A 88 6.28 0.46 -11.06
C CYS A 88 5.02 1.03 -10.39
N ALA A 89 4.94 0.93 -9.06
CA ALA A 89 3.72 1.23 -8.31
C ALA A 89 3.47 2.73 -8.12
N LEU A 90 4.34 3.62 -8.60
CA LEU A 90 4.17 5.08 -8.51
C LEU A 90 3.26 5.61 -9.61
N VAL A 91 2.48 6.63 -9.29
CA VAL A 91 1.74 7.42 -10.29
C VAL A 91 2.73 7.95 -11.35
N PRO A 92 2.42 7.87 -12.66
CA PRO A 92 1.14 7.49 -13.25
C PRO A 92 0.91 5.98 -13.45
N GLU A 93 1.95 5.15 -13.43
CA GLU A 93 1.84 3.71 -13.76
C GLU A 93 1.18 2.88 -12.66
N GLY A 94 1.29 3.32 -11.40
CA GLY A 94 0.67 2.69 -10.24
C GLY A 94 -0.19 3.64 -9.43
N LEU A 95 -0.39 3.28 -8.17
CA LEU A 95 -1.30 3.94 -7.24
C LEU A 95 -0.61 4.60 -6.04
N ASN A 96 0.69 4.39 -5.83
CA ASN A 96 1.43 5.10 -4.80
C ASN A 96 1.68 6.54 -5.25
N ASP A 97 1.23 7.52 -4.45
CA ASP A 97 1.51 8.94 -4.72
C ASP A 97 2.99 9.27 -4.51
N GLN A 98 3.67 8.55 -3.61
CA GLN A 98 5.08 8.76 -3.27
C GLN A 98 5.72 7.49 -2.71
N TRP A 99 7.04 7.52 -2.64
CA TRP A 99 7.90 6.56 -1.94
C TRP A 99 9.08 7.31 -1.33
N SER A 100 9.74 6.70 -0.34
CA SER A 100 10.90 7.31 0.33
C SER A 100 12.11 6.39 0.29
N ILE A 101 13.23 6.95 -0.15
CA ILE A 101 14.55 6.31 -0.09
C ILE A 101 15.35 6.73 1.16
N ALA A 102 14.81 7.60 2.02
CA ALA A 102 15.50 8.06 3.23
C ALA A 102 15.82 6.90 4.19
N CYS A 103 15.08 5.80 4.09
CA CYS A 103 15.35 4.58 4.85
C CYS A 103 16.64 3.85 4.42
N PHE A 104 17.33 4.27 3.35
CA PHE A 104 18.63 3.73 2.93
C PHE A 104 19.82 4.59 3.36
N LEU A 105 19.56 5.79 3.91
CA LEU A 105 20.56 6.66 4.52
C LEU A 105 20.72 6.31 6.01
#